data_AF-A0A2N1PQQ4-F1
#
_entry.id   AF-A0A2N1PQQ4-F1
#
_cell.length_a   1.000
_cell.length_b   1.000
_cell.length_c   1.000
_cell.angle_alpha   90.00
_cell.angle_beta   90.00
_cell.angle_gamma   90.00
#
_symmetry.space_group_name_H-M   'P 1'
#
loop_
_entity.id
_entity.type
_entity.pdbx_description
1 polymer ?
#
loop_
_entity_poly.entity_id
_entity_poly.type
_entity_poly.pdbx_seq_one_letter_code
_entity_poly.pdbx_strand_id
1 'polypeptide(L)'
;GVAPFKTEFMFVTKGTVPTFEEQYKVFFDLYTAMKTKIVYIRIPDLRPGREIAYMGNVYTDPETFNIHWEIFQTFLKAIRKAAEDTNSEVNIVIPMVRVSDEMSFWRSAIDDVFYKSKIKKANVGIIFETESACEYFEDYFDMDFAMIELDDLVEEISDEFDRYSILTKNEVIDTFLPNLRDLHQYLRSYNIKVVHILSGNTLSNPQVFRKFLKLGFRDFSIPMSEIKLIENVIKQHNDSIGKKIGYAKQAAGKRNELRIKAILREKKEREKEQTRLKINQLKKEKKDQAYRDSRKEKRNKVLDKMLKENKENEKNSKINKKKNEMSK
;
A
#
# COMPACT_ATOMS: atom_id res chain seq x y z
N GLY A 1 -4.34 14.18 20.68
CA GLY A 1 -3.90 15.18 19.70
C GLY A 1 -4.74 15.07 18.46
N VAL A 2 -4.21 15.48 17.32
CA VAL A 2 -4.77 15.21 15.98
C VAL A 2 -3.68 14.52 15.16
N ALA A 3 -3.99 13.38 14.56
CA ALA A 3 -3.01 12.56 13.83
C ALA A 3 -3.68 11.76 12.70
N PRO A 4 -3.37 11.97 11.42
CA PRO A 4 -2.93 13.23 10.87
C PRO A 4 -4.05 14.27 10.76
N PHE A 5 -3.68 15.55 10.72
CA PHE A 5 -4.47 16.61 10.11
C PHE A 5 -4.27 16.52 8.60
N LYS A 6 -5.28 16.01 7.90
CA LYS A 6 -5.31 15.81 6.43
C LYS A 6 -5.47 17.18 5.76
N THR A 7 -4.61 17.53 4.81
CA THR A 7 -4.52 18.90 4.25
C THR A 7 -4.94 19.00 2.79
N GLU A 8 -5.22 17.88 2.14
CA GLU A 8 -5.55 17.80 0.70
C GLU A 8 -6.80 18.59 0.35
N PHE A 9 -7.75 18.66 1.29
CA PHE A 9 -8.99 19.40 1.12
C PHE A 9 -8.74 20.87 0.75
N MET A 10 -7.63 21.46 1.22
CA MET A 10 -7.25 22.85 0.95
C MET A 10 -6.98 23.09 -0.54
N PHE A 11 -6.52 22.07 -1.26
CA PHE A 11 -6.16 22.13 -2.66
C PHE A 11 -7.28 21.62 -3.57
N VAL A 12 -7.97 20.55 -3.16
CA VAL A 12 -8.98 19.87 -3.98
C VAL A 12 -10.31 20.66 -4.03
N THR A 13 -10.73 21.29 -2.93
CA THR A 13 -12.11 21.84 -2.83
C THR A 13 -12.29 23.24 -3.41
N LYS A 14 -11.23 24.06 -3.43
CA LYS A 14 -11.33 25.51 -3.66
C LYS A 14 -11.38 25.91 -5.15
N GLY A 15 -10.97 25.02 -6.06
CA GLY A 15 -10.87 25.34 -7.49
C GLY A 15 -9.71 26.28 -7.88
N THR A 16 -8.90 26.73 -6.91
CA THR A 16 -7.69 27.54 -7.10
C THR A 16 -6.67 27.21 -6.01
N VAL A 17 -5.38 27.39 -6.29
CA VAL A 17 -4.31 27.12 -5.31
C VAL A 17 -4.51 28.04 -4.09
N PRO A 18 -4.57 27.50 -2.86
CA PRO A 18 -4.72 28.32 -1.68
C PRO A 18 -3.48 29.21 -1.46
N THR A 19 -3.72 30.48 -1.17
CA THR A 19 -2.66 31.47 -0.90
C THR A 19 -1.97 31.21 0.43
N PHE A 20 -0.77 31.78 0.61
CA PHE A 20 -0.04 31.68 1.88
C PHE A 20 -0.91 32.07 3.10
N GLU A 21 -1.66 33.18 3.02
CA GLU A 21 -2.47 33.67 4.14
C GLU A 21 -3.62 32.73 4.50
N GLU A 22 -4.25 32.11 3.49
CA GLU A 22 -5.31 31.13 3.72
C GLU A 22 -4.76 29.86 4.38
N GLN A 23 -3.61 29.38 3.91
CA GLN A 23 -2.94 28.21 4.50
C GLN A 23 -2.46 28.53 5.93
N TYR A 24 -1.83 29.68 6.13
CA TYR A 24 -1.36 30.16 7.44
C TYR A 24 -2.52 30.24 8.43
N LYS A 25 -3.66 30.82 8.03
CA LYS A 25 -4.83 30.93 8.88
C LYS A 25 -5.33 29.56 9.36
N VAL A 26 -5.40 28.57 8.47
CA VAL A 26 -5.82 27.20 8.83
C VAL A 26 -4.88 26.62 9.90
N PHE A 27 -3.57 26.73 9.72
CA PHE A 27 -2.61 26.19 10.68
C PHE A 27 -2.56 26.99 11.99
N PHE A 28 -2.70 28.31 11.93
CA PHE A 28 -2.74 29.17 13.12
C PHE A 28 -3.96 28.84 13.99
N ASP A 29 -5.13 28.71 13.37
CA ASP A 29 -6.36 28.32 14.07
C ASP A 29 -6.23 26.91 14.66
N LEU A 30 -5.66 25.97 13.91
CA LEU A 30 -5.42 24.59 14.36
C LEU A 30 -4.51 24.54 15.60
N TYR A 31 -3.33 25.17 15.53
CA TYR A 31 -2.39 25.19 16.65
C TYR A 31 -2.98 25.90 17.88
N THR A 32 -3.64 27.04 17.69
CA THR A 32 -4.29 27.79 18.76
C THR A 32 -5.39 26.96 19.46
N ALA A 33 -6.20 26.24 18.69
CA ALA A 33 -7.25 25.38 19.24
C ALA A 33 -6.69 24.16 19.99
N MET A 34 -5.57 23.63 19.52
CA MET A 34 -4.96 22.41 20.07
C MET A 34 -4.13 22.67 21.32
N LYS A 35 -3.63 23.89 21.53
CA LYS A 35 -2.86 24.29 22.72
C LYS A 35 -1.69 23.34 22.98
N THR A 36 -1.74 22.55 24.04
CA THR A 36 -0.69 21.61 24.44
C THR A 36 -0.84 20.22 23.80
N LYS A 37 -1.88 19.98 23.01
CA LYS A 37 -2.12 18.69 22.36
C LYS A 37 -1.29 18.61 21.07
N ILE A 38 -0.57 17.49 20.91
CA ILE A 38 0.24 17.22 19.72
C ILE A 38 -0.62 17.20 18.45
N VAL A 39 -0.11 17.81 17.39
CA VAL A 39 -0.70 17.82 16.04
C VAL A 39 0.33 17.27 15.06
N TYR A 40 -0.09 16.32 14.24
CA TYR A 40 0.68 15.79 13.12
C TYR A 40 0.04 16.27 11.82
N ILE A 41 0.74 17.09 11.05
CA ILE A 41 0.24 17.65 9.80
C ILE A 41 0.71 16.76 8.65
N ARG A 42 -0.22 16.25 7.85
CA ARG A 42 0.12 15.50 6.64
C ARG A 42 0.41 16.47 5.51
N ILE A 43 1.53 16.27 4.80
CA ILE A 43 1.76 16.92 3.50
C ILE A 43 0.57 16.56 2.60
N PRO A 44 0.05 17.46 1.74
CA PRO A 44 -1.12 17.14 0.93
C PRO A 44 -0.85 15.87 0.14
N ASP A 45 -1.60 14.81 0.44
CA ASP A 45 -1.70 13.52 -0.24
C ASP A 45 -2.43 13.65 -1.59
N LEU A 46 -1.66 14.06 -2.60
CA LEU A 46 -2.06 14.25 -3.98
C LEU A 46 -1.62 13.01 -4.76
N ARG A 47 -2.59 12.31 -5.35
CA ARG A 47 -2.42 11.03 -6.06
C ARG A 47 -3.59 10.82 -7.02
N PRO A 48 -3.56 9.79 -7.89
CA PRO A 48 -4.73 9.45 -8.70
C PRO A 48 -5.99 9.30 -7.84
N GLY A 49 -7.10 9.91 -8.25
CA GLY A 49 -8.35 10.02 -7.49
C GLY A 49 -8.41 11.14 -6.44
N ARG A 50 -7.31 11.88 -6.24
CA ARG A 50 -7.20 13.07 -5.38
C ARG A 50 -6.44 14.21 -6.07
N GLU A 51 -6.71 14.41 -7.36
CA GLU A 51 -6.01 15.38 -8.18
C GLU A 51 -6.45 16.82 -7.89
N ILE A 52 -5.55 17.77 -8.15
CA ILE A 52 -5.90 19.19 -8.20
C ILE A 52 -6.54 19.47 -9.56
N ALA A 53 -7.87 19.49 -9.62
CA ALA A 53 -8.66 19.54 -10.85
C ALA A 53 -8.27 20.67 -11.85
N TYR A 54 -7.69 21.76 -11.35
CA TYR A 54 -7.32 22.96 -12.11
C TYR A 54 -5.81 23.10 -12.36
N MET A 55 -4.98 22.14 -11.94
CA MET A 55 -3.51 22.26 -11.99
C MET A 55 -2.78 21.05 -12.61
N GLY A 56 -3.53 20.12 -13.21
CA GLY A 56 -2.94 18.94 -13.87
C GLY A 56 -2.39 17.91 -12.87
N ASN A 57 -1.42 17.12 -13.31
CA ASN A 57 -0.87 15.99 -12.57
C ASN A 57 0.12 16.47 -11.50
N VAL A 58 -0.39 16.93 -10.37
CA VAL A 58 0.40 17.21 -9.16
C VAL A 58 0.27 16.04 -8.20
N TYR A 59 1.38 15.39 -7.86
CA TYR A 59 1.48 14.30 -6.91
C TYR A 59 2.40 14.60 -5.72
N THR A 60 2.30 13.81 -4.66
CA THR A 60 3.15 13.94 -3.47
C THR A 60 4.41 13.11 -3.61
N ASP A 61 5.29 13.51 -4.52
CA ASP A 61 6.58 12.88 -4.75
C ASP A 61 7.68 13.92 -5.03
N PRO A 62 8.96 13.53 -4.94
CA PRO A 62 10.07 14.45 -5.19
C PRO A 62 10.11 15.08 -6.59
N GLU A 63 9.69 14.34 -7.62
CA GLU A 63 9.72 14.82 -9.00
C GLU A 63 8.73 15.98 -9.18
N THR A 64 7.48 15.76 -8.75
CA THR A 64 6.43 16.77 -8.76
C THR A 64 6.80 17.93 -7.85
N PHE A 65 7.37 17.68 -6.67
CA PHE A 65 7.83 18.76 -5.79
C PHE A 65 8.78 19.70 -6.52
N ASN A 66 9.75 19.18 -7.27
CA ASN A 66 10.71 20.03 -8.00
C ASN A 66 10.04 20.87 -9.09
N ILE A 67 9.02 20.33 -9.76
CA ILE A 67 8.27 21.05 -10.81
C ILE A 67 7.34 22.11 -10.19
N HIS A 68 6.66 21.76 -9.10
CA HIS A 68 5.62 22.56 -8.44
C HIS A 68 6.06 23.09 -7.07
N TRP A 69 7.35 23.42 -6.95
CA TRP A 69 8.01 23.72 -5.68
C TRP A 69 7.33 24.84 -4.89
N GLU A 70 6.74 25.82 -5.57
CA GLU A 70 6.04 26.95 -4.94
C GLU A 70 4.83 26.51 -4.10
N ILE A 71 4.11 25.46 -4.52
CA ILE A 71 2.95 24.93 -3.79
C ILE A 71 3.41 24.40 -2.43
N PHE A 72 4.39 23.51 -2.45
CA PHE A 72 4.88 22.84 -1.25
C PHE A 72 5.70 23.79 -0.36
N GLN A 73 6.49 24.69 -0.93
CA GLN A 73 7.20 25.73 -0.16
C GLN A 73 6.22 26.68 0.53
N THR A 74 5.15 27.10 -0.15
CA THR A 74 4.12 27.95 0.46
C THR A 74 3.43 27.23 1.62
N PHE A 75 3.10 25.96 1.42
CA PHE A 75 2.52 25.09 2.46
C PHE A 75 3.42 24.96 3.68
N LEU A 76 4.70 24.59 3.49
CA LEU A 76 5.66 24.45 4.58
C LEU A 76 5.93 25.77 5.31
N LYS A 77 6.03 26.89 4.57
CA LYS A 77 6.20 28.23 5.17
C LYS A 77 4.99 28.64 6.01
N ALA A 78 3.78 28.30 5.58
CA ALA A 78 2.56 28.57 6.32
C ALA A 78 2.53 27.80 7.66
N ILE A 79 2.90 26.50 7.64
CA ILE A 79 3.06 25.69 8.86
C ILE A 79 4.08 26.33 9.79
N ARG A 80 5.28 26.65 9.27
CA ARG A 80 6.36 27.26 10.04
C ARG A 80 5.90 28.54 10.73
N LYS A 81 5.30 29.48 9.98
CA LYS A 81 4.86 30.77 10.53
C LYS A 81 3.81 30.58 11.62
N ALA A 82 2.81 29.74 11.38
CA ALA A 82 1.76 29.46 12.35
C ALA A 82 2.32 28.82 13.64
N ALA A 83 3.27 27.89 13.50
CA ALA A 83 3.92 27.27 14.64
C ALA A 83 4.80 28.24 15.43
N GLU A 84 5.53 29.15 14.76
CA GLU A 84 6.32 30.20 15.42
C GLU A 84 5.45 31.16 16.23
N ASP A 85 4.32 31.60 15.66
CA ASP A 85 3.43 32.57 16.30
C ASP A 85 2.65 31.98 17.48
N THR A 86 2.40 30.67 17.44
CA THR A 86 1.69 29.94 18.50
C THR A 86 2.63 29.23 19.48
N ASN A 87 3.95 29.27 19.23
CA ASN A 87 4.98 28.54 19.96
C ASN A 87 4.67 27.02 20.04
N SER A 88 4.26 26.44 18.91
CA SER A 88 3.88 25.04 18.79
C SER A 88 5.00 24.17 18.22
N GLU A 89 5.03 22.90 18.65
CA GLU A 89 5.88 21.88 18.03
C GLU A 89 5.36 21.52 16.63
N VAL A 90 6.29 21.27 15.70
CA VAL A 90 5.97 20.90 14.32
C VAL A 90 6.23 19.41 14.12
N ASN A 91 5.18 18.67 13.77
CA ASN A 91 5.27 17.28 13.34
C ASN A 91 4.65 17.17 11.94
N ILE A 92 5.47 16.86 10.94
CA ILE A 92 5.05 16.73 9.54
C ILE A 92 5.17 15.28 9.13
N VAL A 93 4.11 14.72 8.54
CA VAL A 93 4.08 13.34 8.06
C VAL A 93 3.93 13.28 6.55
N ILE A 94 4.75 12.46 5.91
CA ILE A 94 4.82 12.30 4.47
C ILE A 94 3.96 11.09 4.06
N PRO A 95 2.89 11.27 3.26
CA PRO A 95 2.11 10.19 2.70
C PRO A 95 2.78 9.58 1.46
N MET A 96 2.27 8.44 1.00
CA MET A 96 2.58 7.80 -0.29
C MET A 96 4.05 7.48 -0.54
N VAL A 97 4.86 7.37 0.52
CA VAL A 97 6.27 7.04 0.42
C VAL A 97 6.44 5.61 -0.08
N ARG A 98 7.34 5.39 -1.05
CA ARG A 98 7.63 4.06 -1.62
C ARG A 98 9.07 3.60 -1.43
N VAL A 99 10.01 4.55 -1.42
CA VAL A 99 11.44 4.27 -1.19
C VAL A 99 12.01 5.22 -0.14
N SER A 100 13.01 4.77 0.62
CA SER A 100 13.61 5.54 1.72
C SER A 100 14.28 6.85 1.27
N ASP A 101 14.77 6.92 0.03
CA ASP A 101 15.36 8.14 -0.53
C ASP A 101 14.36 9.31 -0.62
N GLU A 102 13.06 9.03 -0.83
CA GLU A 102 12.02 10.06 -0.85
C GLU A 102 11.92 10.76 0.51
N MET A 103 12.11 10.01 1.59
CA MET A 103 12.10 10.57 2.93
C MET A 103 13.29 11.51 3.15
N SER A 104 14.49 11.13 2.69
CA SER A 104 15.68 11.98 2.77
C SER A 104 15.46 13.29 2.00
N PHE A 105 14.85 13.21 0.82
CA PHE A 105 14.46 14.39 0.05
C PHE A 105 13.50 15.30 0.83
N TRP A 106 12.39 14.74 1.34
CA TRP A 106 11.40 15.52 2.07
C TRP A 106 11.96 16.14 3.34
N ARG A 107 12.81 15.41 4.08
CA ARG A 107 13.51 15.96 5.25
C ARG A 107 14.35 17.16 4.86
N SER A 108 15.17 17.07 3.82
CA SER A 108 15.97 18.21 3.33
C SER A 108 15.08 19.39 2.94
N ALA A 109 14.00 19.15 2.18
CA ALA A 109 13.09 20.20 1.75
C ALA A 109 12.39 20.90 2.92
N ILE A 110 12.05 20.16 3.97
CA ILE A 110 11.50 20.70 5.22
C ILE A 110 12.58 21.49 5.95
N ASP A 111 13.76 20.91 6.19
CA ASP A 111 14.84 21.56 6.92
C ASP A 111 15.25 22.89 6.28
N ASP A 112 15.28 22.99 4.95
CA ASP A 112 15.54 24.24 4.22
C ASP A 112 14.54 25.36 4.55
N VAL A 113 13.25 25.01 4.69
CA VAL A 113 12.21 25.97 5.08
C VAL A 113 12.38 26.45 6.52
N PHE A 114 12.86 25.54 7.38
CA PHE A 114 13.03 25.77 8.81
C PHE A 114 14.42 26.29 9.20
N TYR A 115 15.40 26.35 8.28
CA TYR A 115 16.80 26.69 8.55
C TYR A 115 17.02 28.00 9.33
N LYS A 116 16.19 29.03 9.09
CA LYS A 116 16.24 30.32 9.82
C LYS A 116 15.07 30.52 10.79
N SER A 117 14.35 29.46 11.13
CA SER A 117 13.20 29.50 12.02
C SER A 117 13.61 29.60 13.49
N LYS A 118 12.70 30.10 14.33
CA LYS A 118 12.81 29.95 15.80
C LYS A 118 12.57 28.51 16.27
N ILE A 119 11.99 27.67 15.41
CA ILE A 119 11.69 26.26 15.69
C ILE A 119 12.98 25.46 15.53
N LYS A 120 13.45 24.85 16.62
CA LYS A 120 14.73 24.14 16.67
C LYS A 120 14.81 22.95 15.70
N LYS A 121 13.69 22.24 15.54
CA LYS A 121 13.58 21.04 14.70
C LYS A 121 12.11 20.85 14.33
N ALA A 122 11.83 20.59 13.06
CA ALA A 122 10.57 19.99 12.65
C ALA A 122 10.72 18.46 12.69
N ASN A 123 9.83 17.77 13.40
CA ASN A 123 9.83 16.32 13.41
C ASN A 123 9.22 15.82 12.09
N VAL A 124 9.90 14.90 11.42
CA VAL A 124 9.47 14.35 10.14
C VAL A 124 9.21 12.85 10.31
N GLY A 125 8.00 12.44 9.92
CA GLY A 125 7.59 11.04 9.93
C GLY A 125 7.05 10.60 8.58
N ILE A 126 6.84 9.30 8.46
CA ILE A 126 6.32 8.66 7.25
C ILE A 126 5.01 7.94 7.54
N ILE A 127 4.15 7.82 6.53
CA ILE A 127 2.99 6.92 6.58
C ILE A 127 3.35 5.62 5.86
N PHE A 128 3.38 4.53 6.63
CA PHE A 128 3.40 3.16 6.12
C PHE A 128 2.00 2.82 5.61
N GLU A 129 1.76 3.16 4.35
CA GLU A 129 0.50 2.93 3.63
C GLU A 129 0.68 2.34 2.23
N THR A 130 1.92 2.14 1.77
CA THR A 130 2.25 1.48 0.51
C THR A 130 2.80 0.08 0.79
N GLU A 131 2.61 -0.85 -0.16
CA GLU A 131 3.18 -2.20 -0.08
C GLU A 131 4.70 -2.14 0.11
N SER A 132 5.39 -1.37 -0.75
CA SER A 132 6.85 -1.24 -0.74
C SER A 132 7.39 -0.69 0.58
N ALA A 133 6.78 0.36 1.14
CA ALA A 133 7.23 0.87 2.43
C ALA A 133 7.05 -0.16 3.56
N CYS A 134 5.99 -0.97 3.52
CA CYS A 134 5.75 -2.01 4.50
C CYS A 134 6.61 -3.26 4.29
N GLU A 135 7.09 -3.53 3.08
CA GLU A 135 8.00 -4.64 2.80
C GLU A 135 9.44 -4.29 3.19
N TYR A 136 9.90 -3.08 2.84
CA TYR A 136 11.27 -2.59 3.05
C TYR A 136 11.37 -1.61 4.23
N PHE A 137 10.61 -1.86 5.31
CA PHE A 137 10.53 -0.92 6.44
C PHE A 137 11.87 -0.65 7.12
N GLU A 138 12.82 -1.58 7.02
CA GLU A 138 14.15 -1.48 7.64
C GLU A 138 15.00 -0.35 7.02
N ASP A 139 14.68 0.06 5.79
CA ASP A 139 15.40 1.15 5.11
C ASP A 139 15.01 2.54 5.64
N TYR A 140 13.90 2.66 6.37
CA TYR A 140 13.40 3.91 6.92
C TYR A 140 13.90 4.11 8.36
N PHE A 141 15.20 4.35 8.54
CA PHE A 141 15.78 4.52 9.88
C PHE A 141 15.82 5.98 10.37
N ASP A 142 15.79 6.96 9.46
CA ASP A 142 15.98 8.39 9.78
C ASP A 142 14.68 9.13 10.15
N MET A 143 13.68 8.44 10.72
CA MET A 143 12.35 9.02 11.01
C MET A 143 12.21 9.42 12.47
N ASP A 144 11.47 10.50 12.72
CA ASP A 144 11.17 10.96 14.08
C ASP A 144 9.93 10.25 14.66
N PHE A 145 9.00 9.84 13.79
CA PHE A 145 7.83 9.05 14.13
C PHE A 145 7.30 8.32 12.88
N ALA A 146 6.43 7.34 13.11
CA ALA A 146 5.76 6.59 12.04
C ALA A 146 4.24 6.68 12.19
N MET A 147 3.53 6.63 11.08
CA MET A 147 2.10 6.33 11.03
C MET A 147 1.91 5.06 10.21
N ILE A 148 0.93 4.24 10.59
CA ILE A 148 0.55 3.04 9.85
C ILE A 148 -0.92 3.23 9.50
N GLU A 149 -1.24 3.42 8.21
CA GLU A 149 -2.59 3.74 7.77
C GLU A 149 -3.22 2.53 7.08
N LEU A 150 -4.10 1.83 7.82
CA LEU A 150 -4.65 0.55 7.38
C LEU A 150 -5.59 0.66 6.18
N ASP A 151 -6.29 1.78 6.03
CA ASP A 151 -7.27 1.96 4.96
C ASP A 151 -6.59 2.14 3.59
N ASP A 152 -5.46 2.83 3.53
CA ASP A 152 -4.69 2.95 2.29
C ASP A 152 -3.82 1.71 2.08
N LEU A 153 -3.26 1.12 3.15
CA LEU A 153 -2.49 -0.11 3.06
C LEU A 153 -3.29 -1.28 2.50
N VAL A 154 -4.56 -1.45 2.89
CA VAL A 154 -5.39 -2.56 2.37
C VAL A 154 -5.62 -2.45 0.87
N GLU A 155 -5.86 -1.24 0.37
CA GLU A 155 -6.07 -0.97 -1.05
C GLU A 155 -4.83 -1.35 -1.87
N GLU A 156 -3.64 -1.15 -1.32
CA GLU A 156 -2.38 -1.46 -1.99
C GLU A 156 -2.04 -2.96 -1.94
N ILE A 157 -2.31 -3.67 -0.83
CA ILE A 157 -1.83 -5.06 -0.64
C ILE A 157 -2.89 -6.15 -0.90
N SER A 158 -4.15 -5.78 -1.14
CA SER A 158 -5.26 -6.74 -1.21
C SER A 158 -6.02 -6.67 -2.53
N ASP A 159 -6.09 -7.81 -3.24
CA ASP A 159 -7.00 -7.98 -4.40
C ASP A 159 -8.48 -8.15 -3.98
N GLU A 160 -8.75 -8.44 -2.71
CA GLU A 160 -10.09 -8.81 -2.20
C GLU A 160 -10.81 -7.67 -1.47
N PHE A 161 -10.07 -6.63 -1.04
CA PHE A 161 -10.57 -5.59 -0.16
C PHE A 161 -10.07 -4.23 -0.62
N ASP A 162 -10.93 -3.23 -0.48
CA ASP A 162 -10.63 -1.83 -0.73
C ASP A 162 -10.60 -1.02 0.58
N ARG A 163 -10.23 0.26 0.48
CA ARG A 163 -10.14 1.20 1.60
C ARG A 163 -11.45 1.45 2.34
N TYR A 164 -12.59 1.07 1.76
CA TYR A 164 -13.92 1.24 2.34
C TYR A 164 -14.46 -0.06 2.94
N SER A 165 -13.72 -1.15 2.79
CA SER A 165 -14.12 -2.48 3.23
C SER A 165 -14.18 -2.56 4.75
N ILE A 166 -15.33 -3.03 5.26
CA ILE A 166 -15.53 -3.25 6.69
C ILE A 166 -14.98 -4.64 7.04
N LEU A 167 -13.71 -4.68 7.47
CA LEU A 167 -13.03 -5.93 7.78
C LEU A 167 -13.41 -6.48 9.15
N THR A 168 -13.63 -7.78 9.22
CA THR A 168 -13.70 -8.53 10.47
C THR A 168 -12.31 -8.63 11.10
N LYS A 169 -12.27 -8.96 12.40
CA LYS A 169 -11.01 -9.17 13.10
C LYS A 169 -10.12 -10.23 12.44
N ASN A 170 -10.69 -11.30 11.89
CA ASN A 170 -9.88 -12.36 11.28
C ASN A 170 -9.29 -11.86 9.96
N GLU A 171 -10.07 -11.17 9.13
CA GLU A 171 -9.57 -10.56 7.89
C GLU A 171 -8.46 -9.55 8.16
N VAL A 172 -8.61 -8.66 9.15
CA VAL A 172 -7.52 -7.75 9.55
C VAL A 172 -6.26 -8.51 9.97
N ILE A 173 -6.40 -9.59 10.74
CA ILE A 173 -5.25 -10.40 11.16
C ILE A 173 -4.58 -11.08 9.96
N ASP A 174 -5.40 -11.63 9.08
CA ASP A 174 -4.96 -12.40 7.93
C ASP A 174 -4.31 -11.49 6.88
N THR A 175 -4.82 -10.26 6.70
CA THR A 175 -4.30 -9.29 5.74
C THR A 175 -3.04 -8.58 6.24
N PHE A 176 -3.02 -8.09 7.48
CA PHE A 176 -1.96 -7.17 7.91
C PHE A 176 -0.96 -7.75 8.91
N LEU A 177 -1.34 -8.74 9.72
CA LEU A 177 -0.61 -9.02 10.97
C LEU A 177 0.82 -9.53 10.80
N PRO A 178 1.19 -10.34 9.79
CA PRO A 178 2.58 -10.73 9.58
C PRO A 178 3.49 -9.50 9.45
N ASN A 179 3.18 -8.61 8.49
CA ASN A 179 4.01 -7.44 8.19
C ASN A 179 3.95 -6.40 9.33
N LEU A 180 2.75 -6.11 9.86
CA LEU A 180 2.61 -5.14 10.95
C LEU A 180 3.26 -5.57 12.25
N ARG A 181 3.37 -6.88 12.52
CA ARG A 181 4.09 -7.37 13.70
C ARG A 181 5.58 -7.05 13.58
N ASP A 182 6.15 -7.30 12.41
CA ASP A 182 7.59 -7.17 12.17
C ASP A 182 7.96 -5.68 12.11
N LEU A 183 7.15 -4.87 11.40
CA LEU A 183 7.22 -3.41 11.44
C LEU A 183 7.11 -2.87 12.87
N HIS A 184 6.09 -3.28 13.65
CA HIS A 184 5.92 -2.84 15.03
C HIS A 184 7.11 -3.20 15.93
N GLN A 185 7.73 -4.36 15.71
CA GLN A 185 8.92 -4.77 16.43
C GLN A 185 10.11 -3.89 16.06
N TYR A 186 10.30 -3.61 14.77
CA TYR A 186 11.35 -2.73 14.27
C TYR A 186 11.24 -1.30 14.82
N LEU A 187 10.05 -0.70 14.76
CA LEU A 187 9.77 0.66 15.27
C LEU A 187 10.02 0.79 16.78
N ARG A 188 9.95 -0.33 17.51
CA ARG A 188 10.21 -0.42 18.96
C ARG A 188 11.62 -0.91 19.31
N SER A 189 12.43 -1.26 18.31
CA SER A 189 13.80 -1.71 18.52
C SER A 189 14.62 -0.61 19.18
N TYR A 190 15.69 -0.99 19.89
CA TYR A 190 16.57 -0.04 20.58
C TYR A 190 17.21 0.97 19.62
N ASN A 191 17.42 0.58 18.36
CA ASN A 191 18.08 1.42 17.36
C ASN A 191 17.19 2.54 16.82
N ILE A 192 15.87 2.34 16.77
CA ILE A 192 14.91 3.28 16.19
C ILE A 192 14.09 3.97 17.28
N LYS A 193 13.32 3.18 18.04
CA LYS A 193 12.50 3.62 19.18
C LYS A 193 11.68 4.89 18.90
N VAL A 194 10.85 4.84 17.88
CA VAL A 194 9.98 5.96 17.49
C VAL A 194 8.52 5.74 17.92
N VAL A 195 7.80 6.85 18.12
CA VAL A 195 6.34 6.81 18.26
C VAL A 195 5.76 6.29 16.95
N HIS A 196 4.83 5.35 17.02
CA HIS A 196 4.17 4.77 15.85
C HIS A 196 2.66 4.72 16.06
N ILE A 197 1.96 5.47 15.23
CA ILE A 197 0.52 5.71 15.37
C ILE A 197 -0.21 4.80 14.39
N LEU A 198 -1.03 3.89 14.90
CA LEU A 198 -1.88 3.05 14.06
C LEU A 198 -3.19 3.77 13.74
N SER A 199 -3.54 3.88 12.46
CA SER A 199 -4.70 4.60 11.94
C SER A 199 -5.51 3.73 11.00
N GLY A 200 -6.79 4.06 10.83
CA GLY A 200 -7.70 3.41 9.88
C GLY A 200 -9.06 3.10 10.47
N ASN A 201 -10.09 3.10 9.61
CA ASN A 201 -11.48 2.89 10.00
C ASN A 201 -11.73 1.52 10.64
N THR A 202 -10.93 0.51 10.29
CA THR A 202 -11.01 -0.83 10.90
C THR A 202 -10.75 -0.83 12.41
N LEU A 203 -10.07 0.20 12.95
CA LEU A 203 -9.84 0.39 14.38
C LEU A 203 -11.11 0.74 15.16
N SER A 204 -12.15 1.21 14.48
CA SER A 204 -13.48 1.45 15.07
C SER A 204 -14.15 0.14 15.53
N ASN A 205 -13.69 -1.02 15.02
CA ASN A 205 -14.15 -2.32 15.51
C ASN A 205 -13.49 -2.66 16.86
N PRO A 206 -14.26 -2.79 17.97
CA PRO A 206 -13.74 -3.09 19.30
C PRO A 206 -12.84 -4.33 19.38
N GLN A 207 -13.13 -5.35 18.57
CA GLN A 207 -12.36 -6.60 18.58
C GLN A 207 -11.00 -6.44 17.92
N VAL A 208 -10.94 -5.64 16.84
CA VAL A 208 -9.71 -5.28 16.13
C VAL A 208 -8.85 -4.39 17.02
N PHE A 209 -9.42 -3.32 17.56
CA PHE A 209 -8.71 -2.42 18.47
C PHE A 209 -8.09 -3.17 19.66
N ARG A 210 -8.89 -4.02 20.33
CA ARG A 210 -8.42 -4.85 21.45
C ARG A 210 -7.32 -5.83 21.05
N LYS A 211 -7.28 -6.28 19.80
CA LYS A 211 -6.21 -7.15 19.28
C LYS A 211 -4.91 -6.36 19.15
N PHE A 212 -4.92 -5.17 18.56
CA PHE A 212 -3.72 -4.32 18.45
C PHE A 212 -3.21 -3.84 19.82
N LEU A 213 -4.10 -3.48 20.75
CA LEU A 213 -3.72 -3.21 22.14
C LEU A 213 -2.93 -4.37 22.77
N LYS A 214 -3.39 -5.62 22.56
CA LYS A 214 -2.72 -6.82 23.06
C LYS A 214 -1.38 -7.11 22.38
N LEU A 215 -1.18 -6.64 21.15
CA LEU A 215 0.09 -6.75 20.43
C LEU A 215 1.10 -5.67 20.86
N GLY A 216 0.66 -4.68 21.64
CA GLY A 216 1.55 -3.68 22.22
C GLY A 216 1.49 -2.31 21.55
N PHE A 217 0.60 -2.10 20.58
CA PHE A 217 0.32 -0.76 20.04
C PHE A 217 -0.31 0.12 21.13
N ARG A 218 0.10 1.39 21.18
CA ARG A 218 -0.30 2.34 22.23
C ARG A 218 -0.85 3.65 21.67
N ASP A 219 -0.33 4.08 20.53
CA ASP A 219 -0.76 5.29 19.87
C ASP A 219 -1.70 4.93 18.71
N PHE A 220 -2.90 5.49 18.74
CA PHE A 220 -3.95 5.22 17.76
C PHE A 220 -4.53 6.53 17.25
N SER A 221 -4.83 6.55 15.96
CA SER A 221 -5.73 7.53 15.37
C SER A 221 -7.06 6.87 15.05
N ILE A 222 -8.13 7.48 15.56
CA ILE A 222 -9.49 7.00 15.39
C ILE A 222 -10.42 8.19 15.12
N PRO A 223 -11.55 7.98 14.42
CA PRO A 223 -12.54 9.02 14.24
C PRO A 223 -13.05 9.54 15.60
N MET A 224 -13.34 10.85 15.67
CA MET A 224 -13.82 11.51 16.89
C MET A 224 -15.11 10.87 17.42
N SER A 225 -15.99 10.37 16.53
CA SER A 225 -17.24 9.68 16.89
C SER A 225 -17.01 8.41 17.72
N GLU A 226 -15.86 7.76 17.54
CA GLU A 226 -15.56 6.45 18.11
C GLU A 226 -14.83 6.52 19.46
N ILE A 227 -14.41 7.72 19.90
CA ILE A 227 -13.59 7.88 21.11
C ILE A 227 -14.23 7.21 22.33
N LYS A 228 -15.52 7.46 22.59
CA LYS A 228 -16.23 6.89 23.76
C LYS A 228 -16.31 5.37 23.70
N LEU A 229 -16.52 4.81 22.50
CA LEU A 229 -16.58 3.38 22.29
C LEU A 229 -15.21 2.76 22.59
N ILE A 230 -14.13 3.38 22.12
CA ILE A 230 -12.76 2.91 22.33
C ILE A 230 -12.29 3.08 23.78
N GLU A 231 -12.68 4.16 24.47
CA GLU A 231 -12.43 4.34 25.91
C GLU A 231 -12.95 3.15 26.73
N ASN A 232 -14.16 2.66 26.41
CA ASN A 232 -14.72 1.48 27.05
C ASN A 232 -13.89 0.22 26.76
N VAL A 233 -13.38 0.07 25.53
CA VAL A 233 -12.50 -1.06 25.16
C VAL A 233 -11.19 -1.02 25.93
N ILE A 234 -10.57 0.15 26.09
CA ILE A 234 -9.35 0.35 26.87
C ILE A 234 -9.60 0.01 28.34
N LYS A 235 -10.69 0.52 28.92
CA LYS A 235 -11.08 0.22 30.30
C LYS A 235 -11.22 -1.29 30.53
N GLN A 236 -12.01 -1.96 29.69
CA GLN A 236 -12.18 -3.42 29.75
C GLN A 236 -10.87 -4.18 29.51
N HIS A 237 -9.97 -3.66 28.67
CA HIS A 237 -8.66 -4.24 28.47
C HIS A 237 -7.84 -4.18 29.76
N ASN A 238 -7.73 -3.00 30.37
CA ASN A 238 -6.99 -2.77 31.61
C ASN A 238 -7.55 -3.60 32.77
N ASP A 239 -8.87 -3.64 32.92
CA ASP A 239 -9.55 -4.43 33.96
C ASP A 239 -9.32 -5.94 33.82
N SER A 240 -8.90 -6.39 32.63
CA SER A 240 -8.60 -7.79 32.33
C SER A 240 -7.11 -8.16 32.49
N ILE A 241 -6.23 -7.18 32.71
CA ILE A 241 -4.80 -7.41 32.99
C ILE A 241 -4.68 -8.08 34.37
N GLY A 242 -3.82 -9.09 34.50
CA GLY A 242 -3.58 -9.81 35.76
C GLY A 242 -4.62 -10.87 36.15
N LYS A 243 -5.85 -10.83 35.60
CA LYS A 243 -6.93 -11.80 35.92
C LYS A 243 -6.83 -13.15 35.16
N LYS A 244 -5.68 -13.49 34.60
CA LYS A 244 -5.50 -14.62 33.68
C LYS A 244 -4.92 -15.87 34.34
N ILE A 245 -5.59 -16.36 35.38
CA ILE A 245 -5.33 -17.72 35.89
C ILE A 245 -5.91 -18.72 34.88
N GLY A 246 -5.12 -19.70 34.41
CA GLY A 246 -5.56 -20.77 33.50
C GLY A 246 -5.49 -20.47 31.98
N TYR A 247 -5.14 -19.24 31.58
CA TYR A 247 -5.13 -18.81 30.17
C TYR A 247 -4.05 -19.50 29.31
N ALA A 248 -2.95 -19.97 29.93
CA ALA A 248 -1.88 -20.70 29.23
C ALA A 248 -2.40 -22.00 28.58
N LYS A 249 -3.32 -22.71 29.23
CA LYS A 249 -3.91 -23.96 28.73
C LYS A 249 -4.85 -23.72 27.55
N GLN A 250 -5.66 -22.65 27.60
CA GLN A 250 -6.50 -22.22 26.47
C GLN A 250 -5.68 -21.64 25.30
N ALA A 251 -4.58 -20.94 25.59
CA ALA A 251 -3.71 -20.36 24.57
C ALA A 251 -3.01 -21.43 23.72
N ALA A 252 -2.66 -22.58 24.31
CA ALA A 252 -2.11 -23.72 23.57
C ALA A 252 -3.11 -24.29 22.55
N GLY A 253 -4.38 -24.49 22.96
CA GLY A 253 -5.45 -24.93 22.05
C GLY A 253 -5.69 -23.95 20.90
N LYS A 254 -5.74 -22.65 21.21
CA LYS A 254 -5.89 -21.59 20.19
C LYS A 254 -4.70 -21.47 19.24
N ARG A 255 -3.47 -21.72 19.71
CA ARG A 255 -2.28 -21.75 18.85
C ARG A 255 -2.38 -22.88 17.81
N ASN A 256 -2.84 -24.06 18.21
CA ASN A 256 -3.07 -25.16 17.28
C ASN A 256 -4.15 -24.81 16.26
N GLU A 257 -5.26 -24.21 16.69
CA GLU A 257 -6.34 -23.80 15.80
C GLU A 257 -5.90 -22.76 14.76
N LEU A 258 -5.12 -21.75 15.18
CA LEU A 258 -4.53 -20.75 14.28
C LEU A 258 -3.53 -21.37 13.30
N ARG A 259 -2.71 -22.32 13.76
CA ARG A 259 -1.78 -23.05 12.90
C ARG A 259 -2.50 -23.86 11.83
N ILE A 260 -3.62 -24.50 12.19
CA ILE A 260 -4.47 -25.22 11.24
C ILE A 260 -5.07 -24.26 10.21
N LYS A 261 -5.59 -23.10 10.64
CA LYS A 261 -6.11 -22.08 9.71
C LYS A 261 -5.06 -21.57 8.72
N ALA A 262 -3.84 -21.30 9.19
CA ALA A 262 -2.72 -20.89 8.34
C ALA A 262 -2.41 -21.96 7.26
N ILE A 263 -2.35 -23.24 7.65
CA ILE A 263 -2.14 -24.35 6.72
C ILE A 263 -3.29 -24.43 5.69
N LEU A 264 -4.54 -24.24 6.12
CA LEU A 264 -5.69 -24.25 5.21
C LEU A 264 -5.67 -23.08 4.23
N ARG A 265 -5.21 -21.90 4.66
CA ARG A 265 -5.06 -20.72 3.79
C ARG A 265 -3.99 -20.95 2.73
N GLU A 266 -2.80 -21.42 3.12
CA GLU A 266 -1.76 -21.80 2.17
C GLU A 266 -2.26 -22.84 1.16
N LYS A 267 -3.04 -23.83 1.62
CA LYS A 267 -3.59 -24.84 0.74
C LYS A 267 -4.56 -24.22 -0.29
N LYS A 268 -5.44 -23.32 0.14
CA LYS A 268 -6.34 -22.58 -0.75
C LYS A 268 -5.58 -21.74 -1.78
N GLU A 269 -4.51 -21.06 -1.38
CA GLU A 269 -3.69 -20.26 -2.30
C GLU A 269 -2.99 -21.14 -3.34
N ARG A 270 -2.41 -22.26 -2.93
CA ARG A 270 -1.85 -23.26 -3.86
C ARG A 270 -2.90 -23.81 -4.82
N GLU A 271 -4.12 -24.06 -4.35
CA GLU A 271 -5.23 -24.51 -5.21
C GLU A 271 -5.65 -23.43 -6.23
N LYS A 272 -5.73 -22.15 -5.80
CA LYS A 272 -5.98 -21.00 -6.70
C LYS A 272 -4.89 -20.92 -7.78
N GLU A 273 -3.62 -21.04 -7.38
CA GLU A 273 -2.47 -20.97 -8.29
C GLU A 273 -2.47 -22.13 -9.30
N GLN A 274 -2.68 -23.37 -8.84
CA GLN A 274 -2.80 -24.54 -9.72
C GLN A 274 -3.95 -24.39 -10.72
N THR A 275 -5.09 -23.85 -10.28
CA THR A 275 -6.23 -23.58 -11.16
C THR A 275 -5.87 -22.55 -12.23
N ARG A 276 -5.18 -21.47 -11.84
CA ARG A 276 -4.70 -20.41 -12.75
C ARG A 276 -3.73 -20.97 -13.80
N LEU A 277 -2.78 -21.81 -13.39
CA LEU A 277 -1.85 -22.51 -14.29
C LEU A 277 -2.58 -23.41 -15.28
N LYS A 278 -3.57 -24.19 -14.81
CA LYS A 278 -4.37 -25.08 -15.66
C LYS A 278 -5.20 -24.31 -16.69
N ILE A 279 -5.78 -23.18 -16.29
CA ILE A 279 -6.49 -22.27 -17.22
C ILE A 279 -5.55 -21.72 -18.28
N ASN A 280 -4.34 -21.29 -17.89
CA ASN A 280 -3.34 -20.78 -18.83
C ASN A 280 -2.87 -21.87 -19.82
N GLN A 281 -2.70 -23.10 -19.35
CA GLN A 281 -2.35 -24.24 -20.20
C GLN A 281 -3.45 -24.56 -21.22
N LEU A 282 -4.71 -24.59 -20.79
CA LEU A 282 -5.86 -24.78 -21.69
C LEU A 282 -5.99 -23.66 -22.73
N LYS A 283 -5.72 -22.40 -22.35
CA LYS A 283 -5.69 -21.27 -23.29
C LYS A 283 -4.59 -21.44 -24.33
N LYS A 284 -3.41 -21.91 -23.92
CA LYS A 284 -2.29 -22.19 -24.83
C LYS A 284 -2.63 -23.33 -25.80
N GLU A 285 -3.19 -24.44 -25.30
CA GLU A 285 -3.62 -25.57 -26.13
C GLU A 285 -4.69 -25.17 -27.15
N LYS A 286 -5.69 -24.36 -26.75
CA LYS A 286 -6.70 -23.83 -27.67
C LYS A 286 -6.08 -22.95 -28.75
N LYS A 287 -5.09 -22.12 -28.40
CA LYS A 287 -4.37 -21.27 -29.36
C LYS A 287 -3.55 -22.12 -30.35
N ASP A 288 -2.86 -23.14 -29.86
CA ASP A 288 -2.07 -24.06 -30.68
C ASP A 288 -2.98 -24.89 -31.61
N GLN A 289 -4.15 -25.31 -31.11
CA GLN A 289 -5.14 -26.03 -31.91
C GLN A 289 -5.72 -25.14 -33.01
N ALA A 290 -6.15 -23.91 -32.68
CA ALA A 290 -6.61 -22.94 -33.69
C ALA A 290 -5.53 -22.65 -34.75
N TYR A 291 -4.27 -22.55 -34.33
CA TYR A 291 -3.14 -22.40 -35.25
C TYR A 291 -2.98 -23.62 -36.17
N ARG A 292 -3.05 -24.85 -35.64
CA ARG A 292 -2.99 -26.09 -36.44
C ARG A 292 -4.14 -26.17 -37.44
N ASP A 293 -5.35 -25.84 -37.01
CA ASP A 293 -6.54 -25.89 -37.86
C ASP A 293 -6.47 -24.83 -38.98
N SER A 294 -6.01 -23.61 -38.70
CA SER A 294 -5.79 -22.58 -39.74
C SER A 294 -4.77 -23.00 -40.82
N ARG A 295 -3.84 -23.90 -40.49
CA ARG A 295 -2.84 -24.42 -41.41
C ARG A 295 -3.23 -25.75 -42.06
N LYS A 296 -4.33 -26.38 -41.64
CA LYS A 296 -4.77 -27.70 -42.11
C LYS A 296 -4.98 -27.73 -43.62
N GLU A 297 -5.63 -26.70 -44.16
CA GLU A 297 -5.93 -26.61 -45.59
C GLU A 297 -4.67 -26.37 -46.43
N LYS A 298 -3.76 -25.49 -45.97
CA LYS A 298 -2.43 -25.29 -46.59
C LYS A 298 -1.59 -26.56 -46.53
N ARG A 299 -1.60 -27.29 -45.40
CA ARG A 299 -0.88 -28.55 -45.23
C ARG A 299 -1.40 -29.63 -46.18
N ASN A 300 -2.71 -29.76 -46.30
CA ASN A 300 -3.34 -30.71 -47.21
C ASN A 300 -3.02 -30.40 -48.68
N LYS A 301 -3.02 -29.12 -49.08
CA LYS A 301 -2.59 -28.71 -50.43
C LYS A 301 -1.13 -29.08 -50.73
N VAL A 302 -0.23 -28.94 -49.75
CA VAL A 302 1.18 -29.35 -49.90
C VAL A 302 1.30 -30.88 -49.99
N LEU A 303 0.57 -31.63 -49.15
CA LEU A 303 0.54 -33.09 -49.18
C LEU A 303 0.00 -33.62 -50.52
N ASP A 304 -1.08 -33.04 -51.03
CA ASP A 304 -1.65 -33.41 -52.33
C ASP A 304 -0.70 -33.11 -53.49
N LYS A 305 0.05 -32.01 -53.40
CA LYS A 305 1.10 -31.67 -54.39
C LYS A 305 2.23 -32.70 -54.35
N MET A 306 2.73 -33.07 -53.18
CA MET A 306 3.75 -34.12 -53.02
C MET A 306 3.27 -35.49 -53.53
N LEU A 307 2.00 -35.84 -53.26
CA LEU A 307 1.39 -37.09 -53.75
C LEU A 307 1.25 -37.11 -55.28
N LYS A 308 0.94 -35.97 -55.90
CA LYS A 308 0.91 -35.83 -57.36
C LYS A 308 2.32 -35.93 -57.96
N GLU A 309 3.30 -35.24 -57.38
CA GLU A 309 4.71 -35.32 -57.81
C GLU A 309 5.25 -36.76 -57.70
N ASN A 310 4.94 -37.48 -56.62
CA ASN A 310 5.32 -38.90 -56.50
C ASN A 310 4.65 -39.79 -57.55
N LYS A 311 3.35 -39.58 -57.85
CA LYS A 311 2.65 -40.34 -58.91
C LYS A 311 3.19 -40.02 -60.31
N GLU A 312 3.60 -38.78 -60.57
CA GLU A 312 4.26 -38.39 -61.82
C GLU A 312 5.66 -39.01 -61.93
N ASN A 313 6.43 -39.03 -60.84
CA ASN A 313 7.74 -39.70 -60.78
C ASN A 313 7.61 -41.22 -61.01
N GLU A 314 6.59 -41.87 -60.44
CA GLU A 314 6.29 -43.29 -60.70
C GLU A 314 5.83 -43.56 -62.14
N LYS A 315 5.05 -42.65 -62.74
CA LYS A 315 4.66 -42.76 -64.15
C LYS A 315 5.88 -42.59 -65.07
N ASN A 316 6.72 -41.60 -64.81
CA ASN A 316 7.92 -41.34 -65.59
C ASN A 316 8.94 -42.48 -65.47
N SER A 317 9.07 -43.11 -64.29
CA SER A 317 9.91 -44.31 -64.14
C SER A 317 9.37 -45.52 -64.90
N LYS A 318 8.04 -45.71 -64.94
CA LYS A 318 7.38 -46.76 -65.75
C LYS A 318 7.48 -46.50 -67.26
N ILE A 319 7.39 -45.24 -67.70
CA ILE A 319 7.57 -44.85 -69.11
C ILE A 319 9.03 -45.03 -69.55
N ASN A 320 10.01 -44.67 -68.71
CA ASN A 320 11.42 -44.92 -68.98
C ASN A 320 11.76 -46.42 -69.01
N LYS A 321 11.13 -47.24 -68.15
CA LYS A 321 11.24 -48.71 -68.24
C LYS A 321 10.68 -49.25 -69.56
N LYS A 322 9.50 -48.80 -70.00
CA LYS A 322 8.92 -49.22 -71.29
C LYS A 322 9.72 -48.73 -72.51
N LYS A 323 10.31 -47.54 -72.47
CA LYS A 323 11.20 -47.05 -73.56
C LYS A 323 12.50 -47.85 -73.64
N ASN A 324 13.06 -48.28 -72.51
CA ASN A 324 14.24 -49.16 -72.50
C ASN A 324 13.93 -50.59 -72.96
N GLU A 325 12.69 -51.06 -72.82
CA GLU A 325 12.24 -52.37 -73.33
C GLU A 325 11.92 -52.39 -74.84
N MET A 326 11.63 -51.24 -75.46
CA MET A 326 11.44 -51.13 -76.93
C MET A 326 12.71 -50.75 -77.70
N SER A 327 13.83 -50.53 -77.01
CA SER A 327 15.15 -50.21 -77.56
C SER A 327 16.12 -51.41 -77.53
N LYS A 328 15.61 -52.60 -77.18
CA LYS A 328 16.26 -53.91 -77.35
C LYS A 328 15.42 -54.72 -78.32
#